data_AF-A0A4Y9RZ64-F1
#
_entry.id   AF-A0A4Y9RZ64-F1
#
_cell.length_a   1.000
_cell.length_b   1.000
_cell.length_c   1.000
_cell.angle_alpha   90.00
_cell.angle_beta   90.00
_cell.angle_gamma   90.00
#
_symmetry.space_group_name_H-M   'P 1'
#
loop_
_entity.id
_entity.type
_entity.pdbx_description
1 polymer ?
#
loop_
_entity_poly.entity_id
_entity_poly.type
_entity_poly.pdbx_seq_one_letter_code
_entity_poly.pdbx_strand_id
1 'polypeptide(L)'
;MPWPLIVLQVAFMFDAASSTREILAEPVRIDDRSQAILDHPVLRLMPEEVQNLIRTCGQSRSLSVGDCATGRAAVGFVLDGALAAFDRKNIACVGLHGRGSMFGWEASLSSAFFPVRFLPLLDTRWIEVPADELSELMGQNWLEHVFARHALDRLARVQAEAACNAVHQIPHRAANWIFRLYQVAGPELRTTQAILAQAMGVQRTSVNAAVKALERDGAIRLSRGRLIVTDPARLERFACGC
;
A
#
# COMPACT_ATOMS: atom_id res chain seq x y z
N MET A 1 -0.02 23.43 32.12
CA MET A 1 -1.12 22.45 32.11
C MET A 1 -0.63 21.19 31.41
N PRO A 2 -0.50 20.05 32.11
CA PRO A 2 0.25 18.90 31.60
C PRO A 2 -0.65 17.97 30.80
N TRP A 3 -0.43 17.92 29.48
CA TRP A 3 -1.02 16.94 28.56
C TRP A 3 -0.25 15.61 28.35
N PRO A 4 0.79 15.18 29.11
CA PRO A 4 1.56 13.99 28.72
C PRO A 4 1.03 12.64 29.23
N LEU A 5 0.00 12.58 30.07
CA LEU A 5 -0.38 11.32 30.75
C LEU A 5 -1.41 10.45 30.01
N ILE A 6 -2.07 10.94 28.96
CA ILE A 6 -3.08 10.15 28.21
C ILE A 6 -2.46 9.35 27.05
N VAL A 7 -1.25 9.71 26.58
CA VAL A 7 -0.60 9.02 25.44
C VAL A 7 0.12 7.73 25.85
N LEU A 8 0.47 7.58 27.14
CA LEU A 8 1.27 6.45 27.62
C LEU A 8 0.48 5.15 27.83
N GLN A 9 -0.85 5.20 27.86
CA GLN A 9 -1.67 4.01 28.19
C GLN A 9 -2.12 3.21 26.95
N VAL A 10 -1.91 3.72 25.73
CA VAL A 10 -2.15 2.99 24.47
C VAL A 10 -0.87 2.31 23.93
N ALA A 11 0.31 2.74 24.39
CA ALA A 11 1.60 2.23 23.91
C ALA A 11 1.93 0.80 24.36
N PHE A 12 1.25 0.25 25.37
CA PHE A 12 1.57 -1.06 25.96
C PHE A 12 0.74 -2.25 25.43
N MET A 13 -0.12 -2.05 24.42
CA MET A 13 -1.06 -3.09 23.97
C MET A 13 -0.80 -3.70 22.59
N PHE A 14 0.22 -3.28 21.86
CA PHE A 14 0.50 -3.76 20.50
C PHE A 14 1.96 -4.15 20.25
N ASP A 15 2.66 -4.65 21.27
CA ASP A 15 3.86 -5.47 21.05
C ASP A 15 3.42 -6.92 20.75
N ALA A 16 2.66 -7.08 19.68
CA ALA A 16 2.28 -8.38 19.14
C ALA A 16 3.25 -8.69 18.00
N ALA A 17 4.30 -9.43 18.35
CA ALA A 17 5.23 -10.12 17.47
C ALA A 17 4.65 -10.36 16.06
N SER A 18 4.99 -9.50 15.09
CA SER A 18 4.69 -9.80 13.69
C SER A 18 5.64 -10.91 13.28
N SER A 19 5.15 -12.14 13.15
CA SER A 19 5.89 -13.30 12.65
C SER A 19 6.29 -13.18 11.17
N THR A 20 6.21 -11.98 10.60
CA THR A 20 6.55 -11.64 9.23
C THR A 20 8.06 -11.47 9.16
N ARG A 21 8.72 -12.25 8.30
CA ARG A 21 10.17 -12.15 8.13
C ARG A 21 10.49 -10.81 7.46
N GLU A 22 11.26 -9.96 8.13
CA GLU A 22 11.74 -8.73 7.54
C GLU A 22 12.85 -9.08 6.54
N ILE A 23 12.60 -8.81 5.26
CA ILE A 23 13.50 -9.14 4.16
C ILE A 23 13.75 -7.86 3.38
N LEU A 24 15.02 -7.60 3.05
CA LEU A 24 15.34 -6.60 2.04
C LEU A 24 14.85 -7.15 0.70
N ALA A 25 13.89 -6.47 0.05
CA ALA A 25 13.43 -6.89 -1.27
C ALA A 25 14.64 -7.01 -2.20
N GLU A 26 14.97 -8.23 -2.62
CA GLU A 26 16.16 -8.48 -3.41
C GLU A 26 15.95 -7.97 -4.86
N PRO A 27 17.01 -7.53 -5.54
CA PRO A 27 16.92 -7.17 -6.94
C PRO A 27 16.52 -8.38 -7.79
N VAL A 28 15.41 -8.22 -8.52
CA VAL A 28 15.01 -9.18 -9.55
C VAL A 28 15.44 -8.61 -10.90
N ARG A 29 16.14 -9.39 -11.72
CA ARG A 29 16.43 -9.00 -13.11
C ARG A 29 15.12 -8.85 -13.89
N ILE A 30 14.92 -7.70 -14.54
CA ILE A 30 13.79 -7.49 -15.46
C ILE A 30 14.19 -7.90 -16.85
N ASP A 31 13.23 -8.45 -17.59
CA ASP A 31 13.12 -8.22 -19.02
C ASP A 31 12.66 -6.77 -19.25
N ASP A 32 13.59 -5.92 -19.67
CA ASP A 32 13.54 -4.46 -19.89
C ASP A 32 12.38 -3.99 -20.82
N ARG A 33 11.55 -4.93 -21.29
CA ARG A 33 10.42 -4.78 -22.21
C ARG A 33 9.06 -5.04 -21.58
N SER A 34 8.98 -5.09 -20.25
CA SER A 34 7.73 -5.33 -19.55
C SER A 34 6.73 -4.21 -19.89
N GLN A 35 5.72 -4.50 -20.73
CA GLN A 35 4.65 -3.59 -21.14
C GLN A 35 4.03 -2.83 -19.93
N ALA A 36 4.03 -3.44 -18.75
CA ALA A 36 3.62 -2.83 -17.49
C ALA A 36 4.36 -1.54 -17.10
N ILE A 37 5.67 -1.42 -17.41
CA ILE A 37 6.45 -0.20 -17.14
C ILE A 37 5.97 0.91 -18.09
N LEU A 38 5.86 0.60 -19.38
CA LEU A 38 5.38 1.53 -20.41
C LEU A 38 3.93 1.96 -20.16
N ASP A 39 3.11 1.07 -19.61
CA ASP A 39 1.71 1.33 -19.27
C ASP A 39 1.53 1.96 -17.88
N HIS A 40 2.58 2.20 -17.10
CA HIS A 40 2.41 2.77 -15.78
C HIS A 40 1.90 4.23 -15.87
N PRO A 41 0.72 4.56 -15.30
CA PRO A 41 0.05 5.83 -15.54
C PRO A 41 0.86 7.03 -15.04
N VAL A 42 1.59 6.89 -13.93
CA VAL A 42 2.49 7.95 -13.45
C VAL A 42 3.70 8.10 -14.37
N LEU A 43 4.30 6.99 -14.86
CA LEU A 43 5.51 7.06 -15.69
C LEU A 43 5.24 7.67 -17.05
N ARG A 44 4.07 7.38 -17.63
CA ARG A 44 3.63 7.97 -18.90
C ARG A 44 3.48 9.49 -18.85
N LEU A 45 3.29 10.06 -17.66
CA LEU A 45 3.17 11.50 -17.46
C LEU A 45 4.52 12.15 -17.07
N MET A 46 5.56 11.37 -16.82
CA MET A 46 6.88 11.88 -16.47
C MET A 46 7.67 12.30 -17.73
N PRO A 47 8.61 13.26 -17.60
CA PRO A 47 9.54 13.61 -18.68
C PRO A 47 10.28 12.38 -19.23
N GLU A 48 10.68 12.45 -20.50
CA GLU A 48 11.34 11.34 -21.19
C GLU A 48 12.66 10.96 -20.51
N GLU A 49 13.36 11.94 -19.94
CA GLU A 49 14.59 11.76 -19.17
C GLU A 49 14.37 10.84 -17.96
N VAL A 50 13.25 11.00 -17.25
CA VAL A 50 12.89 10.15 -16.10
C VAL A 50 12.48 8.75 -16.56
N GLN A 51 11.71 8.67 -17.65
CA GLN A 51 11.36 7.37 -18.21
C GLN A 51 12.63 6.60 -18.64
N ASN A 52 13.62 7.30 -19.20
CA ASN A 52 14.90 6.73 -19.58
C ASN A 52 15.72 6.32 -18.35
N LEU A 53 15.79 7.17 -17.31
CA LEU A 53 16.44 6.81 -16.03
C LEU A 53 15.86 5.52 -15.46
N ILE A 54 14.54 5.37 -15.47
CA ILE A 54 13.87 4.18 -14.93
C ILE A 54 14.15 2.94 -15.79
N ARG A 55 14.26 3.08 -17.12
CA ARG A 55 14.67 1.99 -18.01
C ARG A 55 16.12 1.59 -17.77
N THR A 56 17.03 2.55 -17.59
CA THR A 56 18.48 2.26 -17.50
C THR A 56 18.93 1.87 -16.11
N CYS A 57 18.39 2.50 -15.07
CA CYS A 57 18.85 2.40 -13.68
C CYS A 57 17.80 1.77 -12.75
N GLY A 58 16.55 1.63 -13.20
CA GLY A 58 15.47 1.08 -12.38
C GLY A 58 15.73 -0.37 -11.99
N GLN A 59 15.54 -0.66 -10.71
CA GLN A 59 15.71 -1.99 -10.17
C GLN A 59 14.35 -2.60 -9.87
N SER A 60 14.06 -3.78 -10.43
CA SER A 60 12.86 -4.49 -10.02
C SER A 60 13.00 -5.11 -8.66
N ARG A 61 11.84 -5.19 -8.02
CA ARG A 61 11.64 -5.81 -6.73
C ARG A 61 10.35 -6.59 -6.73
N SER A 62 10.29 -7.56 -5.85
CA SER A 62 9.07 -8.30 -5.56
C SER A 62 8.98 -8.64 -4.09
N LEU A 63 7.77 -8.63 -3.55
CA LEU A 63 7.47 -9.19 -2.24
C LEU A 63 6.26 -10.10 -2.34
N SER A 64 6.34 -11.24 -1.66
CA SER A 64 5.25 -12.20 -1.60
C SER A 64 4.41 -11.96 -0.36
N VAL A 65 3.15 -12.34 -0.42
CA VAL A 65 2.24 -12.33 0.73
C VAL A 65 2.84 -13.13 1.89
N GLY A 66 3.11 -12.46 3.00
CA GLY A 66 3.76 -13.05 4.18
C GLY A 66 5.19 -12.57 4.43
N ASP A 67 5.79 -11.85 3.47
CA ASP A 67 7.01 -11.08 3.66
C ASP A 67 6.70 -9.70 4.23
N CYS A 68 7.71 -8.99 4.74
CA CYS A 68 7.65 -7.54 4.86
C CYS A 68 9.01 -6.94 4.52
N ALA A 69 8.99 -5.72 3.98
CA ALA A 69 10.20 -4.96 3.73
C ALA A 69 10.12 -3.60 4.38
N THR A 70 11.28 -3.08 4.73
CA THR A 70 11.44 -1.70 5.15
C THR A 70 11.87 -0.87 3.95
N GLY A 71 11.14 0.21 3.70
CA GLY A 71 11.39 1.12 2.59
C GLY A 71 12.79 1.70 2.65
N ARG A 72 13.39 1.88 1.47
CA ARG A 72 14.67 2.57 1.26
C ARG A 72 14.39 3.96 0.69
N ALA A 73 15.39 4.84 0.71
CA ALA A 73 15.31 6.16 0.07
C ALA A 73 15.29 6.00 -1.47
N ALA A 74 14.17 5.48 -1.97
CA ALA A 74 13.94 5.13 -3.37
C ALA A 74 12.49 5.44 -3.73
N VAL A 75 12.29 5.80 -4.99
CA VAL A 75 10.95 6.03 -5.56
C VAL A 75 10.53 4.77 -6.32
N GLY A 76 9.48 4.13 -5.83
CA GLY A 76 8.95 2.89 -6.38
C GLY A 76 7.67 3.10 -7.18
N PHE A 77 7.52 2.36 -8.27
CA PHE A 77 6.37 2.34 -9.17
C PHE A 77 5.79 0.93 -9.22
N VAL A 78 4.59 0.76 -8.67
CA VAL A 78 3.96 -0.56 -8.50
C VAL A 78 3.42 -1.03 -9.85
N LEU A 79 4.00 -2.10 -10.37
CA LEU A 79 3.63 -2.70 -11.65
C LEU A 79 2.45 -3.66 -11.49
N ASP A 80 2.44 -4.44 -10.41
CA ASP A 80 1.38 -5.39 -10.08
C ASP A 80 1.26 -5.59 -8.57
N GLY A 81 0.10 -6.06 -8.12
CA GLY A 81 -0.17 -6.36 -6.71
C GLY A 81 -0.60 -5.13 -5.90
N ALA A 82 -0.39 -5.22 -4.59
CA ALA A 82 -0.77 -4.17 -3.64
C ALA A 82 0.02 -4.26 -2.33
N LEU A 83 0.61 -3.14 -1.92
CA LEU A 83 1.34 -2.95 -0.67
C LEU A 83 0.54 -2.07 0.30
N ALA A 84 0.45 -2.47 1.56
CA ALA A 84 0.10 -1.58 2.67
C ALA A 84 1.37 -0.89 3.18
N ALA A 85 1.32 0.44 3.31
CA ALA A 85 2.37 1.28 3.88
C ALA A 85 1.99 1.68 5.30
N PHE A 86 2.89 1.49 6.25
CA PHE A 86 2.66 1.82 7.65
C PHE A 86 3.30 3.16 8.05
N ASP A 87 2.79 3.76 9.12
CA ASP A 87 3.40 4.95 9.71
C ASP A 87 4.79 4.64 10.30
N ARG A 88 5.51 5.68 10.72
CA ARG A 88 6.89 5.55 11.25
C ARG A 88 7.00 4.65 12.48
N LYS A 89 5.92 4.49 13.25
CA LYS A 89 5.90 3.63 14.43
C LYS A 89 5.42 2.21 14.12
N ASN A 90 5.11 1.90 12.86
CA ASN A 90 4.54 0.63 12.42
C ASN A 90 3.23 0.26 13.13
N ILE A 91 2.46 1.27 13.55
CA ILE A 91 1.22 1.11 14.31
C ILE A 91 0.03 1.03 13.36
N ALA A 92 -0.03 1.93 12.38
CA ALA A 92 -1.19 2.07 11.52
C ALA A 92 -0.80 2.04 10.05
N CYS A 93 -1.59 1.31 9.26
CA CYS A 93 -1.53 1.46 7.82
C CYS A 93 -2.04 2.86 7.44
N VAL A 94 -1.22 3.59 6.70
CA VAL A 94 -1.47 4.97 6.23
C VAL A 94 -1.55 5.04 4.71
N GLY A 95 -1.50 3.90 4.02
CA GLY A 95 -1.53 3.87 2.58
C GLY A 95 -1.70 2.49 1.97
N LEU A 96 -2.43 2.45 0.86
CA LEU A 96 -2.51 1.31 -0.03
C LEU A 96 -1.91 1.71 -1.39
N HIS A 97 -0.88 0.99 -1.80
CA HIS A 97 -0.15 1.21 -3.05
C HIS A 97 -0.40 0.00 -3.96
N GLY A 98 -1.40 0.11 -4.84
CA GLY A 98 -1.74 -0.91 -5.84
C GLY A 98 -1.08 -0.64 -7.19
N ARG A 99 -1.35 -1.52 -8.17
CA ARG A 99 -0.93 -1.32 -9.57
C ARG A 99 -1.16 0.11 -10.06
N GLY A 100 -0.13 0.70 -10.65
CA GLY A 100 -0.15 2.06 -11.20
C GLY A 100 0.14 3.17 -10.17
N SER A 101 0.37 2.82 -8.91
CA SER A 101 0.74 3.77 -7.86
C SER A 101 2.26 3.97 -7.75
N MET A 102 2.64 5.11 -7.19
CA MET A 102 4.01 5.43 -6.82
C MET A 102 4.11 5.50 -5.28
N PHE A 103 5.29 5.25 -4.73
CA PHE A 103 5.62 5.45 -3.31
C PHE A 103 7.06 5.93 -3.13
N GLY A 104 7.39 6.45 -1.94
CA GLY A 104 8.77 6.82 -1.59
C GLY A 104 9.27 8.10 -2.25
N TRP A 105 8.42 8.79 -3.03
CA TRP A 105 8.72 10.09 -3.65
C TRP A 105 9.02 11.18 -2.62
N GLU A 106 8.55 11.01 -1.38
CA GLU A 106 8.85 11.92 -0.27
C GLU A 106 10.37 11.97 0.01
N ALA A 107 11.09 10.88 -0.27
CA ALA A 107 12.55 10.82 -0.19
C ALA A 107 13.25 11.77 -1.16
N SER A 108 12.59 12.12 -2.27
CA SER A 108 13.13 13.06 -3.26
C SER A 108 12.92 14.52 -2.87
N LEU A 109 12.07 14.81 -1.88
CA LEU A 109 11.80 16.17 -1.40
C LEU A 109 12.55 16.52 -0.11
N SER A 110 12.87 15.51 0.70
CA SER A 110 13.53 15.72 1.98
C SER A 110 14.57 14.65 2.24
N SER A 111 15.73 15.08 2.73
CA SER A 111 16.77 14.18 3.25
C SER A 111 16.28 13.37 4.45
N ALA A 112 15.21 13.79 5.11
CA ALA A 112 14.54 13.04 6.16
C ALA A 112 13.54 12.02 5.57
N PHE A 113 14.04 11.09 4.76
CA PHE A 113 13.30 9.87 4.45
C PHE A 113 13.21 9.02 5.71
N PHE A 114 11.99 8.62 6.09
CA PHE A 114 11.79 7.70 7.18
C PHE A 114 11.43 6.34 6.60
N PRO A 115 12.10 5.26 7.01
CA PRO A 115 11.75 3.93 6.57
C PRO A 115 10.27 3.66 6.84
N VAL A 116 9.53 3.38 5.77
CA VAL A 116 8.13 2.96 5.82
C VAL A 116 8.12 1.44 5.70
N ARG A 117 7.50 0.74 6.65
CA ARG A 117 7.26 -0.69 6.48
C ARG A 117 6.21 -0.90 5.39
N PHE A 118 6.54 -1.76 4.44
CA PHE A 118 5.63 -2.26 3.43
C PHE A 118 5.22 -3.70 3.75
N LEU A 119 3.92 -3.93 3.73
CA LEU A 119 3.29 -5.24 3.89
C LEU A 119 2.56 -5.60 2.58
N PRO A 120 3.01 -6.60 1.81
CA PRO A 120 2.28 -7.10 0.65
C PRO A 120 0.91 -7.67 1.07
N LEU A 121 -0.14 -7.02 0.61
CA LEU A 121 -1.50 -7.56 0.70
C LEU A 121 -1.77 -8.57 -0.41
N LEU A 122 -1.06 -8.41 -1.52
CA LEU A 122 -0.98 -9.31 -2.67
C LEU A 122 0.50 -9.46 -3.04
N ASP A 123 0.84 -10.51 -3.79
CA ASP A 123 2.18 -10.63 -4.37
C ASP A 123 2.41 -9.40 -5.26
N THR A 124 3.42 -8.62 -4.92
CA THR A 124 3.61 -7.28 -5.46
C THR A 124 4.93 -7.18 -6.17
N ARG A 125 4.92 -6.59 -7.37
CA ARG A 125 6.11 -6.25 -8.13
C ARG A 125 6.15 -4.75 -8.38
N TRP A 126 7.33 -4.18 -8.28
CA TRP A 126 7.55 -2.77 -8.59
C TRP A 126 8.95 -2.56 -9.17
N ILE A 127 9.14 -1.42 -9.83
CA ILE A 127 10.45 -0.92 -10.20
C ILE A 127 10.78 0.29 -9.34
N GLU A 128 11.99 0.38 -8.81
CA GLU A 128 12.43 1.51 -8.00
C GLU A 128 13.73 2.14 -8.53
N VAL A 129 13.85 3.45 -8.38
CA VAL A 129 15.08 4.21 -8.62
C VAL A 129 15.51 4.92 -7.33
N PRO A 130 16.81 5.13 -7.10
CA PRO A 130 17.28 5.94 -5.98
C PRO A 130 16.63 7.34 -6.01
N ALA A 131 16.21 7.82 -4.84
CA ALA A 131 15.46 9.06 -4.75
C ALA A 131 16.31 10.30 -5.06
N ASP A 132 17.60 10.23 -4.78
CA ASP A 132 18.62 11.23 -5.08
C ASP A 132 18.87 11.35 -6.59
N GLU A 133 19.01 10.24 -7.32
CA GLU A 133 19.14 10.26 -8.78
C GLU A 133 17.93 10.93 -9.46
N LEU A 134 16.72 10.63 -9.00
CA LEU A 134 15.51 11.30 -9.50
C LEU A 134 15.50 12.79 -9.16
N SER A 135 16.02 13.16 -7.98
CA SER A 135 16.07 14.56 -7.53
C SER A 135 17.06 15.40 -8.30
N GLU A 136 18.23 14.83 -8.58
CA GLU A 136 19.27 15.48 -9.38
C GLU A 136 18.80 15.70 -10.82
N LEU A 137 18.13 14.70 -11.41
CA LEU A 137 17.63 14.77 -12.79
C LEU A 137 16.52 15.81 -12.97
N MET A 138 15.56 15.83 -12.04
CA MET A 138 14.35 16.64 -12.18
C MET A 138 14.53 18.07 -11.66
N GLY A 139 15.43 18.27 -10.71
CA GLY A 139 15.54 19.50 -9.95
C GLY A 139 14.37 19.70 -8.96
N GLN A 140 14.65 20.43 -7.88
CA GLN A 140 13.71 20.59 -6.76
C GLN A 140 12.37 21.23 -7.17
N ASN A 141 12.41 22.30 -7.98
CA ASN A 141 11.20 23.05 -8.37
C ASN A 141 10.18 22.20 -9.15
N TRP A 142 10.67 21.30 -10.01
CA TRP A 142 9.80 20.44 -10.80
C TRP A 142 9.21 19.32 -9.94
N LEU A 143 10.03 18.71 -9.07
CA LEU A 143 9.55 17.72 -8.10
C LEU A 143 8.48 18.31 -7.18
N GLU A 144 8.70 19.52 -6.66
CA GLU A 144 7.71 20.23 -5.85
C GLU A 144 6.39 20.39 -6.60
N HIS A 145 6.42 20.79 -7.88
CA HIS A 145 5.20 20.98 -8.66
C HIS A 145 4.44 19.67 -8.94
N VAL A 146 5.14 18.62 -9.39
CA VAL A 146 4.53 17.32 -9.73
C VAL A 146 4.06 16.60 -8.46
N PHE A 147 4.86 16.63 -7.41
CA PHE A 147 4.55 15.93 -6.18
C PHE A 147 3.63 16.69 -5.24
N ALA A 148 3.47 18.02 -5.35
CA ALA A 148 2.46 18.75 -4.60
C ALA A 148 1.04 18.24 -4.86
N ARG A 149 0.71 17.89 -6.12
CA ARG A 149 -0.59 17.29 -6.44
C ARG A 149 -0.74 15.91 -5.81
N HIS A 150 0.29 15.09 -5.89
CA HIS A 150 0.29 13.76 -5.27
C HIS A 150 0.21 13.85 -3.74
N ALA A 151 0.82 14.86 -3.12
CA ALA A 151 0.75 15.13 -1.70
C ALA A 151 -0.67 15.44 -1.24
N LEU A 152 -1.43 16.24 -2.01
CA LEU A 152 -2.84 16.54 -1.72
C LEU A 152 -3.71 15.28 -1.82
N ASP A 153 -3.55 14.48 -2.88
CA ASP A 153 -4.27 13.21 -3.03
C ASP A 153 -3.93 12.24 -1.89
N ARG A 154 -2.66 12.18 -1.48
CA ARG A 154 -2.21 11.35 -0.35
C ARG A 154 -2.81 11.84 0.95
N LEU A 155 -2.81 13.16 1.21
CA LEU A 155 -3.39 13.75 2.40
C LEU A 155 -4.89 13.45 2.48
N ALA A 156 -5.63 13.61 1.38
CA ALA A 156 -7.05 13.28 1.31
C ALA A 156 -7.31 11.79 1.64
N ARG A 157 -6.50 10.88 1.10
CA ARG A 157 -6.59 9.44 1.43
C ARG A 157 -6.31 9.16 2.90
N VAL A 158 -5.27 9.76 3.47
CA VAL A 158 -4.94 9.59 4.90
C VAL A 158 -6.07 10.13 5.79
N GLN A 159 -6.67 11.26 5.43
CA GLN A 159 -7.84 11.82 6.12
C GLN A 159 -9.05 10.88 6.02
N ALA A 160 -9.32 10.32 4.84
CA ALA A 160 -10.39 9.36 4.63
C ALA A 160 -10.18 8.08 5.46
N GLU A 161 -8.96 7.53 5.51
CA GLU A 161 -8.62 6.38 6.36
C GLU A 161 -8.79 6.70 7.85
N ALA A 162 -8.33 7.87 8.30
CA ALA A 162 -8.48 8.30 9.69
C ALA A 162 -9.95 8.42 10.09
N ALA A 163 -10.76 9.08 9.26
CA ALA A 163 -12.20 9.19 9.47
C ALA A 163 -12.87 7.80 9.46
N CYS A 164 -12.54 6.98 8.47
CA CYS A 164 -13.05 5.63 8.31
C CYS A 164 -12.80 4.76 9.56
N ASN A 165 -11.58 4.84 10.10
CA ASN A 165 -11.20 4.13 11.32
C ASN A 165 -11.94 4.63 12.57
N ALA A 166 -12.29 5.90 12.62
CA ALA A 166 -12.99 6.51 13.76
C ALA A 166 -14.50 6.24 13.78
N VAL A 167 -15.15 6.16 12.61
CA VAL A 167 -16.63 6.18 12.53
C VAL A 167 -17.27 4.89 12.01
N HIS A 168 -16.55 4.07 11.24
CA HIS A 168 -17.14 2.89 10.61
C HIS A 168 -16.85 1.59 11.36
N GLN A 169 -17.86 0.73 11.42
CA GLN A 169 -17.73 -0.62 11.97
C GLN A 169 -16.82 -1.48 11.09
N ILE A 170 -16.14 -2.45 11.72
CA ILE A 170 -15.13 -3.30 11.05
C ILE A 170 -15.68 -4.01 9.79
N PRO A 171 -16.92 -4.53 9.74
CA PRO A 171 -17.44 -5.15 8.52
C PRO A 171 -17.45 -4.24 7.29
N HIS A 172 -17.86 -2.97 7.46
CA HIS A 172 -17.89 -2.00 6.36
C HIS A 172 -16.47 -1.59 5.92
N ARG A 173 -15.56 -1.45 6.90
CA ARG A 173 -14.13 -1.20 6.63
C ARG A 173 -13.51 -2.37 5.87
N ALA A 174 -13.77 -3.61 6.28
CA ALA A 174 -13.25 -4.80 5.63
C ALA A 174 -13.77 -4.94 4.19
N ALA A 175 -15.07 -4.67 3.97
CA ALA A 175 -15.65 -4.62 2.64
C ALA A 175 -14.95 -3.57 1.75
N ASN A 176 -14.71 -2.36 2.28
CA ASN A 176 -13.99 -1.31 1.55
C ASN A 176 -12.54 -1.70 1.22
N TRP A 177 -11.83 -2.33 2.16
CA TRP A 177 -10.48 -2.84 1.93
C TRP A 177 -10.44 -3.88 0.80
N ILE A 178 -11.36 -4.85 0.82
CA ILE A 178 -11.48 -5.88 -0.23
C ILE A 178 -11.86 -5.22 -1.56
N PHE A 179 -12.77 -4.25 -1.55
CA PHE A 179 -13.20 -3.55 -2.76
C PHE A 179 -12.06 -2.76 -3.42
N ARG A 180 -11.24 -2.06 -2.62
CA ARG A 180 -10.05 -1.35 -3.12
C ARG A 180 -9.00 -2.30 -3.68
N LEU A 181 -8.78 -3.45 -3.03
CA LEU A 181 -7.90 -4.49 -3.57
C LEU A 181 -8.45 -5.06 -4.89
N TYR A 182 -9.76 -5.28 -4.97
CA TYR A 182 -10.44 -5.71 -6.19
C TYR A 182 -10.24 -4.71 -7.35
N GLN A 183 -10.36 -3.41 -7.09
CA GLN A 183 -10.17 -2.40 -8.13
C GLN A 183 -8.75 -2.42 -8.74
N VAL A 184 -7.72 -2.70 -7.93
CA VAL A 184 -6.33 -2.68 -8.40
C VAL A 184 -5.85 -4.01 -8.98
N ALA A 185 -6.38 -5.15 -8.49
CA ALA A 185 -5.88 -6.48 -8.81
C ALA A 185 -6.90 -7.41 -9.49
N GLY A 186 -8.18 -7.03 -9.56
CA GLY A 186 -9.25 -7.83 -10.12
C GLY A 186 -9.88 -8.81 -9.12
N PRO A 187 -10.66 -9.80 -9.61
CA PRO A 187 -11.56 -10.60 -8.78
C PRO A 187 -10.85 -11.62 -7.87
N GLU A 188 -9.66 -12.10 -8.23
CA GLU A 188 -8.93 -13.10 -7.44
C GLU A 188 -7.87 -12.42 -6.56
N LEU A 189 -8.15 -12.33 -5.25
CA LEU A 189 -7.23 -11.79 -4.26
C LEU A 189 -6.54 -12.94 -3.53
N ARG A 190 -5.28 -13.18 -3.87
CA ARG A 190 -4.41 -14.12 -3.14
C ARG A 190 -3.88 -13.44 -1.89
N THR A 191 -4.64 -13.54 -0.81
CA THR A 191 -4.31 -12.91 0.48
C THR A 191 -4.87 -13.74 1.64
N THR A 192 -4.53 -13.36 2.87
CA THR A 192 -5.05 -14.01 4.06
C THR A 192 -5.80 -13.01 4.94
N GLN A 193 -6.77 -13.52 5.71
CA GLN A 193 -7.47 -12.71 6.72
C GLN A 193 -6.50 -12.17 7.79
N ALA A 194 -5.38 -12.85 8.06
CA ALA A 194 -4.38 -12.38 9.01
C ALA A 194 -3.67 -11.12 8.48
N ILE A 195 -3.30 -11.12 7.20
CA ILE A 195 -2.65 -9.97 6.55
C ILE A 195 -3.62 -8.78 6.44
N LEU A 196 -4.88 -9.04 6.06
CA LEU A 196 -5.92 -8.00 6.08
C LEU A 196 -6.12 -7.42 7.50
N ALA A 197 -6.15 -8.28 8.53
CA ALA A 197 -6.29 -7.84 9.91
C ALA A 197 -5.11 -6.96 10.36
N GLN A 198 -3.89 -7.35 10.00
CA GLN A 198 -2.69 -6.57 10.27
C GLN A 198 -2.72 -5.21 9.57
N ALA A 199 -3.09 -5.16 8.29
CA ALA A 199 -3.22 -3.91 7.53
C ALA A 199 -4.33 -3.00 8.09
N MET A 200 -5.43 -3.58 8.55
CA MET A 200 -6.56 -2.85 9.13
C MET A 200 -6.36 -2.43 10.59
N GLY A 201 -5.31 -2.91 11.26
CA GLY A 201 -5.08 -2.68 12.70
C GLY A 201 -6.18 -3.27 13.59
N VAL A 202 -6.72 -4.44 13.23
CA VAL A 202 -7.79 -5.12 13.98
C VAL A 202 -7.45 -6.57 14.27
N GLN A 203 -8.25 -7.22 15.11
CA GLN A 203 -8.11 -8.65 15.37
C GLN A 203 -8.53 -9.48 14.15
N ARG A 204 -7.83 -10.61 13.92
CA ARG A 204 -8.18 -11.57 12.87
C ARG A 204 -9.61 -12.09 12.98
N THR A 205 -10.12 -12.24 14.21
CA THR A 205 -11.51 -12.65 14.48
C THR A 205 -12.53 -11.66 13.92
N SER A 206 -12.26 -10.36 14.03
CA SER A 206 -13.11 -9.31 13.47
C SER A 206 -13.14 -9.36 11.94
N VAL A 207 -11.98 -9.55 11.30
CA VAL A 207 -11.91 -9.75 9.85
C VAL A 207 -12.63 -11.04 9.44
N ASN A 208 -12.45 -12.13 10.17
CA ASN A 208 -13.13 -13.39 9.89
C ASN A 208 -14.65 -13.23 9.91
N ALA A 209 -15.21 -12.57 10.93
CA ALA A 209 -16.64 -12.32 11.04
C ALA A 209 -17.16 -11.47 9.87
N ALA A 210 -16.46 -10.40 9.51
CA ALA A 210 -16.80 -9.55 8.37
C ALA A 210 -16.81 -10.33 7.05
N VAL A 211 -15.74 -11.07 6.78
CA VAL A 211 -15.60 -11.86 5.55
C VAL A 211 -16.65 -12.97 5.50
N LYS A 212 -17.01 -13.59 6.63
CA LYS A 212 -18.12 -14.57 6.69
C LYS A 212 -19.50 -13.94 6.47
N ALA A 213 -19.69 -12.67 6.79
CA ALA A 213 -20.91 -11.95 6.44
C ALA A 213 -20.98 -11.70 4.92
N LEU A 214 -19.89 -11.21 4.32
CA LEU A 214 -19.79 -10.98 2.87
C LEU A 214 -19.94 -12.28 2.06
N GLU A 215 -19.39 -13.40 2.56
CA GLU A 215 -19.53 -14.71 1.93
C GLU A 215 -20.98 -15.21 1.95
N ARG A 216 -21.70 -15.00 3.07
CA ARG A 216 -23.13 -15.35 3.17
C ARG A 216 -24.02 -14.49 2.28
N ASP A 217 -23.66 -13.22 2.07
CA ASP A 217 -24.37 -12.34 1.12
C ASP A 217 -24.09 -12.71 -0.35
N GLY A 218 -23.05 -13.49 -0.62
CA GLY A 218 -22.62 -13.85 -1.97
C GLY A 218 -21.78 -12.78 -2.67
N ALA A 219 -21.33 -11.75 -1.94
CA ALA A 219 -20.40 -10.73 -2.44
C ALA A 219 -19.01 -11.32 -2.76
N ILE A 220 -18.60 -12.33 -1.98
CA ILE A 220 -17.30 -12.99 -2.11
C ILE A 220 -17.40 -14.51 -1.89
N ARG A 221 -16.36 -15.23 -2.29
CA ARG A 221 -16.11 -16.64 -1.94
C ARG A 221 -14.73 -16.80 -1.33
N LEU A 222 -14.62 -17.60 -0.27
CA LEU A 222 -13.33 -17.94 0.32
C LEU A 222 -12.83 -19.33 -0.04
N SER A 223 -11.53 -19.44 -0.19
CA SER A 223 -10.79 -20.70 -0.07
C SER A 223 -9.48 -20.45 0.68
N ARG A 224 -8.69 -21.50 0.91
CA ARG A 224 -7.42 -21.35 1.62
C ARG A 224 -6.49 -20.37 0.88
N GLY A 225 -6.10 -19.30 1.56
CA GLY A 225 -5.20 -18.26 1.03
C GLY A 225 -5.73 -17.46 -0.16
N ARG A 226 -7.05 -17.49 -0.40
CA ARG A 226 -7.67 -16.85 -1.56
C ARG A 226 -9.07 -16.33 -1.22
N LEU A 227 -9.34 -15.11 -1.66
CA LEU A 227 -10.64 -14.47 -1.62
C LEU A 227 -11.02 -14.10 -3.06
N ILE A 228 -12.18 -14.54 -3.51
CA ILE A 228 -12.69 -14.23 -4.85
C ILE A 228 -13.88 -13.28 -4.70
N VAL A 229 -13.82 -12.09 -5.30
CA VAL A 229 -14.97 -11.20 -5.39
C VAL A 229 -15.90 -11.73 -6.47
N THR A 230 -17.09 -12.17 -6.07
CA THR A 230 -18.09 -12.78 -6.95
C THR A 230 -19.14 -11.80 -7.43
N ASP A 231 -19.46 -10.79 -6.63
CA ASP A 231 -20.37 -9.70 -6.98
C ASP A 231 -19.80 -8.37 -6.46
N PRO A 232 -19.10 -7.60 -7.32
CA PRO A 232 -18.51 -6.32 -6.94
C PRO A 232 -19.55 -5.29 -6.48
N ALA A 233 -20.75 -5.30 -7.06
CA ALA A 233 -21.81 -4.36 -6.71
C ALA A 233 -22.43 -4.67 -5.33
N ARG A 234 -22.46 -5.94 -4.92
CA ARG A 234 -22.78 -6.30 -3.53
C ARG A 234 -21.67 -5.87 -2.59
N LEU A 235 -20.42 -6.16 -2.93
CA LEU A 235 -19.28 -5.80 -2.11
C LEU A 235 -19.23 -4.27 -1.86
N GLU A 236 -19.44 -3.47 -2.90
CA GLU A 236 -19.50 -2.01 -2.82
C GLU A 236 -20.63 -1.53 -1.90
N ARG A 237 -21.81 -2.16 -1.93
CA ARG A 237 -22.93 -1.82 -1.02
C ARG A 237 -22.60 -2.05 0.46
N PHE A 238 -21.70 -2.97 0.77
CA PHE A 238 -21.21 -3.18 2.13
C PHE A 238 -20.07 -2.21 2.51
N ALA A 239 -19.34 -1.68 1.53
CA ALA A 239 -18.22 -0.78 1.78
C ALA A 239 -18.71 0.57 2.32
N CYS A 240 -17.88 1.21 3.15
CA CYS A 240 -18.20 2.52 3.74
C CYS A 240 -18.07 3.72 2.77
N GLY A 241 -17.66 3.51 1.52
CA GLY A 241 -17.48 4.56 0.52
C GLY A 241 -16.35 5.56 0.78
N CYS A 242 -15.47 5.27 1.75
CA CYS A 242 -14.29 6.08 2.09
C CYS A 242 -13.11 5.82 1.16
#